data_AF-A0A2N5V2J1-F1
#
_entry.id   AF-A0A2N5V2J1-F1
#
_cell.length_a   1.000
_cell.length_b   1.000
_cell.length_c   1.000
_cell.angle_alpha   90.00
_cell.angle_beta   90.00
_cell.angle_gamma   90.00
#
_symmetry.space_group_name_H-M   'P 1'
#
loop_
_entity.id
_entity.type
_entity.pdbx_description
1 polymer ?
#
loop_
_entity_poly.entity_id
_entity_poly.type
_entity_poly.pdbx_seq_one_letter_code
_entity_poly.pdbx_strand_id
1 'polypeptide(L)'
;MHPPEKHQSMTTIDSLPYYDRDLDIIPNLRQRIEREIELEMKSTPQPVLSANQTPTHHPFLSEFPDVPSARSSRLADKSDPNYQSHGSKDSLDIERFNIPYPDDHTHLKGWEDALSNTKSQLEHQRLRLINLDLIGKHGANHWKLSNFLVEQEIPKVEKLVEHYKNEIDNVNRRRKAHQTDVGDRLTDLAQKWQNLISTNISLEITNLNLKLEVEALQQEAANLKQSLST
;
A
#
# COMPACT_ATOMS: atom_id res chain seq x y z
N MET A 1 -1.65 36.55 -23.32
CA MET A 1 -2.56 36.05 -22.26
C MET A 1 -2.11 34.64 -21.90
N HIS A 2 -1.39 34.49 -20.80
CA HIS A 2 -1.06 33.17 -20.24
C HIS A 2 -2.29 32.67 -19.45
N PRO A 3 -2.72 31.42 -19.61
CA PRO A 3 -3.80 30.87 -18.80
C PRO A 3 -3.35 30.76 -17.33
N PRO A 4 -4.26 30.96 -16.36
CA PRO A 4 -3.91 30.85 -14.95
C PRO A 4 -3.55 29.40 -14.61
N GLU A 5 -2.37 29.21 -14.02
CA GLU A 5 -2.00 27.96 -13.38
C GLU A 5 -3.03 27.65 -12.30
N LYS A 6 -3.85 26.61 -12.51
CA LYS A 6 -4.63 26.01 -11.44
C LYS A 6 -3.62 25.36 -10.50
N HIS A 7 -3.21 26.08 -9.46
CA HIS A 7 -2.65 25.43 -8.28
C HIS A 7 -3.71 24.43 -7.80
N GLN A 8 -3.46 23.15 -8.06
CA GLN A 8 -4.14 22.08 -7.35
C GLN A 8 -3.75 22.25 -5.89
N SER A 9 -4.54 22.99 -5.13
CA SER A 9 -4.49 22.91 -3.68
C SER A 9 -4.82 21.46 -3.35
N MET A 10 -3.79 20.64 -3.12
CA MET A 10 -3.97 19.35 -2.49
C MET A 10 -4.69 19.65 -1.18
N THR A 11 -5.99 19.37 -1.14
CA THR A 11 -6.80 19.49 0.08
C THR A 11 -6.06 18.68 1.12
N THR A 12 -5.42 19.38 2.06
CA THR A 12 -4.59 18.71 3.06
C THR A 12 -5.57 18.06 4.02
N ILE A 13 -5.77 16.76 3.86
CA ILE A 13 -6.63 15.97 4.74
C ILE A 13 -5.86 15.85 6.05
N ASP A 14 -6.28 16.63 7.05
CA ASP A 14 -5.68 16.61 8.38
C ASP A 14 -6.34 15.53 9.23
N SER A 15 -5.54 14.62 9.75
CA SER A 15 -5.95 13.55 10.65
C SER A 15 -4.77 13.23 11.55
N LEU A 16 -5.02 12.99 12.85
CA LEU A 16 -3.96 12.82 13.85
C LEU A 16 -3.94 11.38 14.42
N PRO A 17 -3.51 10.35 13.66
CA PRO A 17 -3.51 8.96 14.11
C PRO A 17 -2.86 8.67 15.47
N TYR A 18 -1.83 9.42 15.87
CA TYR A 18 -1.15 9.22 17.15
C TYR A 18 -1.88 9.91 18.33
N TYR A 19 -2.83 10.79 18.07
CA TYR A 19 -3.59 11.55 19.07
C TYR A 19 -5.05 11.08 19.15
N ASP A 20 -5.70 10.88 18.00
CA ASP A 20 -7.10 10.48 17.86
C ASP A 20 -7.25 9.00 18.23
N ARG A 21 -7.71 8.74 19.46
CA ARG A 21 -7.93 7.37 19.98
C ARG A 21 -9.39 6.94 19.93
N ASP A 22 -10.24 7.71 19.27
CA ASP A 22 -11.70 7.52 19.27
C ASP A 22 -12.13 6.20 18.64
N LEU A 23 -11.39 5.73 17.63
CA LEU A 23 -11.62 4.42 17.00
C LEU A 23 -11.38 3.25 17.98
N ASP A 24 -10.49 3.43 18.95
CA ASP A 24 -10.18 2.42 19.98
C ASP A 24 -11.11 2.55 21.19
N ILE A 25 -11.49 3.78 21.56
CA ILE A 25 -12.31 4.08 22.74
C ILE A 25 -13.78 3.75 22.48
N ILE A 26 -14.30 4.08 21.30
CA ILE A 26 -15.74 3.96 21.00
C ILE A 26 -15.99 2.63 20.29
N PRO A 27 -16.67 1.66 20.94
CA PRO A 27 -16.98 0.38 20.31
C PRO A 27 -17.89 0.59 19.10
N ASN A 28 -17.67 -0.17 18.03
CA ASN A 28 -18.42 -0.14 16.77
C ASN A 28 -18.31 1.17 15.95
N LEU A 29 -17.48 2.14 16.34
CA LEU A 29 -17.29 3.37 15.56
C LEU A 29 -16.75 3.07 14.15
N ARG A 30 -15.76 2.18 14.05
CA ARG A 30 -15.21 1.74 12.77
C ARG A 30 -16.26 1.15 11.84
N GLN A 31 -17.13 0.28 12.34
CA GLN A 31 -18.20 -0.35 11.55
C GLN A 31 -19.24 0.68 11.08
N ARG A 32 -19.53 1.70 11.91
CA ARG A 32 -20.43 2.79 11.53
C ARG A 32 -19.83 3.63 10.40
N ILE A 33 -18.56 4.01 10.54
CA ILE A 33 -17.83 4.78 9.51
C ILE A 33 -17.77 3.99 8.21
N GLU A 34 -17.44 2.70 8.26
CA GLU A 34 -17.38 1.85 7.07
C GLU A 34 -18.74 1.73 6.37
N ARG A 35 -19.83 1.62 7.12
CA ARG A 35 -21.20 1.65 6.57
C ARG A 35 -21.51 2.99 5.88
N GLU A 36 -21.14 4.11 6.50
CA GLU A 36 -21.34 5.44 5.91
C GLU A 36 -20.52 5.60 4.62
N ILE A 37 -19.27 5.13 4.60
CA ILE A 37 -18.42 5.08 3.40
C ILE A 37 -19.09 4.24 2.31
N GLU A 38 -19.62 3.05 2.63
CA GLU A 38 -20.31 2.21 1.66
C GLU A 38 -21.55 2.89 1.06
N LEU A 39 -22.31 3.63 1.87
CA LEU A 39 -23.48 4.37 1.39
C LEU A 39 -23.06 5.50 0.44
N GLU A 40 -22.02 6.25 0.78
CA GLU A 40 -21.45 7.28 -0.08
C GLU A 40 -20.88 6.69 -1.37
N MET A 41 -20.20 5.55 -1.30
CA MET A 41 -19.70 4.82 -2.48
C MET A 41 -20.84 4.32 -3.38
N LYS A 42 -22.01 3.97 -2.82
CA LYS A 42 -23.20 3.58 -3.58
C LYS A 42 -23.91 4.78 -4.21
N SER A 43 -23.95 5.91 -3.50
CA SER A 43 -24.58 7.15 -3.96
C SER A 43 -23.73 7.92 -4.98
N THR A 44 -22.41 7.85 -4.84
CA THR A 44 -21.48 8.53 -5.73
C THR A 44 -21.24 7.67 -6.97
N PRO A 45 -21.63 8.11 -8.19
CA PRO A 45 -21.27 7.40 -9.39
C PRO A 45 -19.75 7.33 -9.47
N GLN A 46 -19.21 6.11 -9.57
CA GLN A 46 -17.79 5.90 -9.82
C GLN A 46 -17.36 6.83 -10.96
N PRO A 47 -16.30 7.64 -10.79
CA PRO A 47 -15.80 8.43 -11.91
C PRO A 47 -15.54 7.45 -13.04
N VAL A 48 -16.30 7.59 -14.14
CA VAL A 48 -16.05 6.86 -15.37
C VAL A 48 -14.57 7.07 -15.66
N LEU A 49 -13.79 5.99 -15.58
CA LEU A 49 -12.44 5.90 -16.08
C LEU A 49 -12.53 6.19 -17.58
N SER A 50 -12.61 7.48 -17.90
CA SER A 50 -12.51 7.97 -19.26
C SER A 50 -11.14 7.52 -19.71
N ALA A 51 -11.05 6.88 -20.87
CA ALA A 51 -9.84 6.25 -21.41
C ALA A 51 -8.58 7.15 -21.48
N ASN A 52 -8.69 8.43 -21.08
CA ASN A 52 -7.64 9.44 -21.05
C ASN A 52 -7.35 10.02 -19.65
N GLN A 53 -7.99 9.53 -18.57
CA GLN A 53 -7.61 9.88 -17.21
C GLN A 53 -6.68 8.79 -16.68
N THR A 54 -5.39 9.12 -16.56
CA THR A 54 -4.48 8.33 -15.74
C THR A 54 -5.14 8.20 -14.36
N PRO A 55 -5.40 6.98 -13.86
CA PRO A 55 -5.90 6.81 -12.50
C PRO A 55 -5.01 7.65 -11.59
N THR A 56 -5.61 8.60 -10.87
CA THR A 56 -4.92 9.39 -9.85
C THR A 56 -4.58 8.43 -8.72
N HIS A 57 -3.55 7.63 -8.93
CA HIS A 57 -2.95 6.79 -7.93
C HIS A 57 -2.40 7.73 -6.86
N HIS A 58 -2.62 7.34 -5.60
CA HIS A 58 -2.01 7.98 -4.45
C HIS A 58 -0.52 8.24 -4.75
N PRO A 59 0.06 9.41 -4.40
CA PRO A 59 1.42 9.80 -4.78
C PRO A 59 2.54 8.84 -4.29
N PHE A 60 2.19 7.86 -3.46
CA PHE A 60 3.07 6.78 -2.99
C PHE A 60 3.03 5.51 -3.85
N LEU A 61 2.05 5.37 -4.75
CA LEU A 61 1.87 4.22 -5.65
C LEU A 61 2.26 4.57 -7.10
N SER A 62 2.55 5.84 -7.39
CA SER A 62 3.04 6.31 -8.70
C SER A 62 4.48 5.90 -9.01
N GLU A 63 5.18 5.27 -8.07
CA GLU A 63 6.59 4.90 -8.20
C GLU A 63 6.80 3.42 -8.53
N PHE A 64 5.74 2.65 -8.76
CA PHE A 64 5.89 1.37 -9.42
C PHE A 64 6.26 1.65 -10.88
N PRO A 65 7.45 1.21 -11.36
CA PRO A 65 7.75 1.28 -12.78
C PRO A 65 6.62 0.58 -13.51
N ASP A 66 6.06 1.23 -14.54
CA ASP A 66 5.08 0.64 -15.44
C ASP A 66 5.52 -0.79 -15.73
N VAL A 67 4.88 -1.77 -15.09
CA VAL A 67 5.22 -3.17 -15.32
C VAL A 67 4.89 -3.35 -16.79
N PRO A 68 5.87 -3.56 -17.69
CA PRO A 68 5.55 -3.53 -19.08
C PRO A 68 4.53 -4.63 -19.31
N SER A 69 3.32 -4.25 -19.74
CA SER A 69 2.31 -5.18 -20.24
C SER A 69 2.89 -6.10 -21.34
N ALA A 70 4.08 -5.76 -21.84
CA ALA A 70 4.95 -6.61 -22.63
C ALA A 70 5.25 -8.01 -22.03
N ARG A 71 5.26 -8.20 -20.70
CA ARG A 71 5.41 -9.56 -20.12
C ARG A 71 4.17 -10.42 -20.38
N SER A 72 2.98 -9.82 -20.35
CA SER A 72 1.74 -10.48 -20.73
C SER A 72 1.64 -10.67 -22.24
N SER A 73 2.23 -9.78 -23.03
CA SER A 73 2.20 -9.90 -24.50
C SER A 73 3.17 -10.97 -25.02
N ARG A 74 4.32 -11.22 -24.39
CA ARG A 74 5.25 -12.29 -24.81
C ARG A 74 4.65 -13.69 -24.64
N LEU A 75 3.92 -13.91 -23.56
CA LEU A 75 3.20 -15.18 -23.34
C LEU A 75 1.94 -15.33 -24.22
N ALA A 76 1.45 -14.25 -24.81
CA ALA A 76 0.29 -14.23 -25.70
C ALA A 76 0.67 -14.22 -27.19
N ASP A 77 1.96 -13.99 -27.51
CA ASP A 77 2.48 -13.99 -28.86
C ASP A 77 2.61 -15.42 -29.37
N LYS A 78 1.75 -15.80 -30.32
CA LYS A 78 1.75 -17.13 -30.94
C LYS A 78 3.04 -17.45 -31.72
N SER A 79 3.89 -16.45 -31.96
CA SER A 79 5.17 -16.61 -32.64
C SER A 79 6.34 -16.91 -31.68
N ASP A 80 6.14 -16.81 -30.36
CA ASP A 80 7.18 -17.15 -29.37
C ASP A 80 7.33 -18.68 -29.28
N PRO A 81 8.56 -19.24 -29.37
CA PRO A 81 8.79 -20.68 -29.16
C PRO A 81 8.39 -21.17 -27.75
N ASN A 82 8.18 -20.26 -26.78
CA ASN A 82 7.66 -20.57 -25.45
C ASN A 82 6.14 -20.31 -25.29
N TYR A 83 5.43 -20.03 -26.39
CA TYR A 83 3.97 -19.86 -26.37
C TYR A 83 3.30 -21.19 -25.98
N GLN A 84 2.91 -21.30 -24.72
CA GLN A 84 2.08 -22.41 -24.24
C GLN A 84 0.62 -21.98 -24.36
N SER A 85 -0.09 -22.48 -25.38
CA SER A 85 -1.55 -22.35 -25.40
C SER A 85 -2.09 -22.98 -24.11
N HIS A 86 -3.15 -22.42 -23.52
CA HIS A 86 -3.87 -23.08 -22.43
C HIS A 86 -4.24 -24.51 -22.87
N GLY A 87 -3.48 -25.51 -22.42
CA GLY A 87 -3.63 -26.92 -22.82
C GLY A 87 -2.55 -27.51 -23.74
N SER A 88 -1.46 -26.82 -24.09
CA SER A 88 -0.31 -27.48 -24.73
C SER A 88 0.29 -28.49 -23.75
N LYS A 89 0.11 -29.78 -24.09
CA LYS A 89 0.81 -30.91 -23.50
C LYS A 89 2.03 -31.22 -24.35
N ASP A 90 2.89 -30.24 -24.61
CA ASP A 90 4.26 -30.55 -25.00
C ASP A 90 4.96 -31.12 -23.76
N SER A 91 4.62 -32.37 -23.45
CA SER A 91 5.31 -33.17 -22.47
C SER A 91 6.77 -33.19 -22.86
N LEU A 92 7.63 -32.90 -21.89
CA LEU A 92 9.08 -33.05 -22.01
C LEU A 92 9.38 -34.31 -22.85
N ASP A 93 10.06 -34.13 -23.99
CA ASP A 93 10.45 -35.21 -24.88
C ASP A 93 11.50 -36.08 -24.16
N ILE A 94 11.02 -37.10 -23.46
CA ILE A 94 11.85 -38.09 -22.76
C ILE A 94 12.40 -39.14 -23.74
N GLU A 95 11.77 -39.29 -24.92
CA GLU A 95 12.19 -40.24 -25.96
C GLU A 95 13.58 -39.91 -26.52
N ARG A 96 13.97 -38.63 -26.50
CA ARG A 96 15.34 -38.18 -26.76
C ARG A 96 16.41 -38.82 -25.87
N PHE A 97 16.06 -39.20 -24.64
CA PHE A 97 16.99 -39.80 -23.69
C PHE A 97 16.96 -41.33 -23.68
N ASN A 98 16.02 -41.94 -24.41
CA ASN A 98 15.92 -43.39 -24.57
C ASN A 98 16.49 -43.79 -25.92
N ILE A 99 17.13 -44.97 -26.00
CA ILE A 99 17.51 -45.57 -27.29
C ILE A 99 16.28 -46.32 -27.81
N PRO A 100 15.50 -45.80 -28.78
CA PRO A 100 14.39 -46.56 -29.33
C PRO A 100 14.96 -47.74 -30.10
N TYR A 101 14.53 -48.95 -29.76
CA TYR A 101 14.72 -50.11 -30.61
C TYR A 101 13.53 -50.18 -31.58
N PRO A 102 13.73 -50.21 -32.90
CA PRO A 102 12.62 -50.35 -33.84
C PRO A 102 11.93 -51.71 -33.65
N ASP A 103 10.64 -51.72 -33.34
CA ASP A 103 9.86 -52.97 -33.21
C ASP A 103 9.67 -53.67 -34.57
N ASP A 104 9.61 -52.90 -35.67
CA ASP A 104 9.52 -53.42 -37.03
C ASP A 104 10.91 -53.45 -37.71
N HIS A 105 11.51 -54.64 -37.79
CA HIS A 105 12.83 -54.87 -38.43
C HIS A 105 12.85 -54.68 -39.95
N THR A 106 11.70 -54.44 -40.59
CA THR A 106 11.55 -54.37 -42.05
C THR A 106 11.59 -52.95 -42.61
N HIS A 107 11.39 -51.92 -41.78
CA HIS A 107 11.32 -50.52 -42.21
C HIS A 107 12.66 -49.79 -42.06
N LEU A 108 13.33 -49.52 -43.19
CA LEU A 108 14.65 -48.86 -43.24
C LEU A 108 14.70 -47.49 -42.53
N LYS A 109 13.62 -46.70 -42.62
CA LYS A 109 13.54 -45.35 -42.04
C LYS A 109 13.64 -45.36 -40.50
N GLY A 110 12.99 -46.33 -39.84
CA GLY A 110 13.05 -46.45 -38.38
C GLY A 110 14.46 -46.76 -37.86
N TRP A 111 15.24 -47.52 -38.64
CA TRP A 111 16.65 -47.80 -38.33
C TRP A 111 17.56 -46.59 -38.51
N GLU A 112 17.31 -45.77 -39.54
CA GLU A 112 18.07 -44.53 -39.78
C GLU A 112 17.80 -43.50 -38.68
N ASP A 113 16.53 -43.35 -38.27
CA ASP A 113 16.14 -42.45 -37.18
C ASP A 113 16.72 -42.92 -35.83
N ALA A 114 16.68 -44.23 -35.53
CA ALA A 114 17.30 -44.80 -34.34
C ALA A 114 18.84 -44.65 -34.34
N LEU A 115 19.49 -44.82 -35.50
CA LEU A 115 20.93 -44.62 -35.64
C LEU A 115 21.31 -43.15 -35.42
N SER A 116 20.54 -42.21 -35.97
CA SER A 116 20.74 -40.78 -35.74
C SER A 116 20.59 -40.41 -34.26
N ASN A 117 19.56 -40.93 -33.59
CA ASN A 117 19.35 -40.72 -32.16
C ASN A 117 20.50 -41.31 -31.30
N THR A 118 20.94 -42.54 -31.58
CA THR A 118 22.05 -43.17 -30.84
C THR A 118 23.36 -42.41 -31.00
N LYS A 119 23.67 -41.90 -32.20
CA LYS A 119 24.83 -41.05 -32.44
C LYS A 119 24.76 -39.76 -31.63
N SER A 120 23.60 -39.10 -31.60
CA SER A 120 23.37 -37.92 -30.77
C SER A 120 23.58 -38.23 -29.29
N GLN A 121 23.06 -39.35 -28.80
CA GLN A 121 23.21 -39.77 -27.41
C GLN A 121 24.66 -40.10 -27.03
N LEU A 122 25.42 -40.74 -27.92
CA LEU A 122 26.83 -41.01 -27.71
C LEU A 122 27.61 -39.71 -27.47
N GLU A 123 27.37 -38.69 -28.30
CA GLU A 123 28.00 -37.37 -28.13
C GLU A 123 27.51 -36.66 -26.86
N HIS A 124 26.23 -36.77 -26.51
CA HIS A 124 25.72 -36.26 -25.24
C HIS A 124 26.39 -36.92 -24.02
N GLN A 125 26.58 -38.24 -24.01
CA GLN A 125 27.29 -38.93 -22.93
C GLN A 125 28.76 -38.53 -22.87
N ARG A 126 29.41 -38.36 -24.03
CA ARG A 126 30.78 -37.84 -24.11
C ARG A 126 30.89 -36.45 -23.48
N LEU A 127 29.99 -35.52 -23.83
CA LEU A 127 29.94 -34.18 -23.24
C LEU A 127 29.64 -34.24 -21.74
N ARG A 128 28.75 -35.12 -21.31
CA ARG A 128 28.44 -35.33 -19.89
C ARG A 128 29.67 -35.78 -19.11
N LEU A 129 30.48 -36.69 -19.64
CA LEU A 129 31.73 -37.12 -19.00
C LEU A 129 32.73 -35.96 -18.87
N ILE A 130 32.88 -35.15 -19.91
CA ILE A 130 33.74 -33.95 -19.88
C ILE A 130 33.24 -32.95 -18.82
N ASN A 131 31.93 -32.72 -18.77
CA ASN A 131 31.32 -31.82 -17.78
C ASN A 131 31.48 -32.36 -16.35
N LEU A 132 31.32 -33.67 -16.15
CA LEU A 132 31.53 -34.32 -14.84
C LEU A 132 33.00 -34.24 -14.40
N ASP A 133 33.95 -34.41 -15.31
CA ASP A 133 35.38 -34.22 -15.02
C ASP A 133 35.68 -32.75 -14.62
N LEU A 134 35.10 -31.79 -15.34
CA LEU A 134 35.24 -30.37 -15.03
C LEU A 134 34.62 -30.01 -13.67
N ILE A 135 33.42 -30.51 -13.38
CA ILE A 135 32.73 -30.32 -12.09
C ILE A 135 33.49 -31.04 -10.97
N GLY A 136 34.05 -32.23 -11.21
CA GLY A 136 34.88 -32.93 -10.25
C GLY A 136 36.13 -32.13 -9.87
N LYS A 137 36.76 -31.48 -10.85
CA LYS A 137 37.96 -30.65 -10.65
C LYS A 137 37.69 -29.32 -9.97
N HIS A 138 36.63 -28.60 -10.38
CA HIS A 138 36.42 -27.20 -9.98
C HIS A 138 35.13 -26.94 -9.21
N GLY A 139 34.17 -27.86 -9.24
CA GLY A 139 32.84 -27.68 -8.66
C GLY A 139 32.89 -27.33 -7.17
N ALA A 140 33.60 -28.13 -6.36
CA ALA A 140 33.69 -27.88 -4.93
C ALA A 140 34.28 -26.49 -4.58
N ASN A 141 35.29 -26.04 -5.33
CA ASN A 141 35.91 -24.74 -5.12
C ASN A 141 34.99 -23.60 -5.59
N HIS A 142 34.29 -23.78 -6.71
CA HIS A 142 33.31 -22.81 -7.20
C HIS A 142 32.14 -22.65 -6.23
N TRP A 143 31.61 -23.74 -5.69
CA TRP A 143 30.55 -23.72 -4.69
C TRP A 143 30.98 -22.99 -3.41
N LYS A 144 32.19 -23.25 -2.92
CA LYS A 144 32.73 -22.53 -1.75
C LYS A 144 32.87 -21.03 -2.01
N LEU A 145 33.37 -20.64 -3.19
CA LEU A 145 33.46 -19.23 -3.57
C LEU A 145 32.08 -18.57 -3.66
N SER A 146 31.11 -19.25 -4.29
CA SER A 146 29.74 -18.75 -4.35
C SER A 146 29.15 -18.56 -2.96
N ASN A 147 29.33 -19.52 -2.05
CA ASN A 147 28.87 -19.39 -0.66
C ASN A 147 29.53 -18.20 0.03
N PHE A 148 30.84 -18.03 -0.12
CA PHE A 148 31.56 -16.88 0.44
C PHE A 148 31.02 -15.54 -0.07
N LEU A 149 30.74 -15.43 -1.39
CA LEU A 149 30.16 -14.22 -1.96
C LEU A 149 28.76 -13.94 -1.41
N VAL A 150 27.93 -14.97 -1.24
CA VAL A 150 26.61 -14.83 -0.61
C VAL A 150 26.74 -14.40 0.85
N GLU A 151 27.64 -15.02 1.62
CA GLU A 151 27.92 -14.67 3.01
C GLU A 151 28.40 -13.21 3.15
N GLN A 152 29.14 -12.69 2.18
CA GLN A 152 29.53 -11.27 2.15
C GLN A 152 28.39 -10.31 1.83
N GLU A 153 27.37 -10.77 1.10
CA GLU A 153 26.24 -9.92 0.69
C GLU A 153 25.18 -9.81 1.80
N ILE A 154 24.97 -10.87 2.58
CA ILE A 154 24.07 -10.90 3.74
C ILE A 154 24.23 -9.67 4.66
N PRO A 155 25.44 -9.35 5.20
CA PRO A 155 25.59 -8.22 6.11
C PRO A 155 25.39 -6.86 5.42
N LYS A 156 25.52 -6.75 4.10
CA LYS A 156 25.21 -5.51 3.38
C LYS A 156 23.72 -5.28 3.33
N VAL A 157 22.95 -6.33 3.02
CA VAL A 157 21.48 -6.28 3.02
C VAL A 157 20.96 -6.03 4.43
N GLU A 158 21.51 -6.67 5.45
CA GLU A 158 21.14 -6.44 6.85
C GLU A 158 21.35 -4.98 7.25
N LYS A 159 22.50 -4.38 6.89
CA LYS A 159 22.77 -2.95 7.13
C LYS A 159 21.79 -2.03 6.42
N LEU A 160 21.40 -2.35 5.19
CA LEU A 160 20.40 -1.59 4.46
C LEU A 160 19.04 -1.67 5.16
N VAL A 161 18.63 -2.86 5.59
CA VAL A 161 17.39 -3.05 6.36
C VAL A 161 17.41 -2.25 7.66
N GLU A 162 18.52 -2.28 8.39
CA GLU A 162 18.68 -1.50 9.62
C GLU A 162 18.62 0.01 9.34
N HIS A 163 19.29 0.48 8.29
CA HIS A 163 19.25 1.87 7.86
C HIS A 163 17.81 2.34 7.55
N TYR A 164 17.07 1.58 6.74
CA TYR A 164 15.69 1.94 6.41
C TYR A 164 14.75 1.85 7.61
N LYS A 165 14.94 0.88 8.52
CA LYS A 165 14.19 0.82 9.79
C LYS A 165 14.41 2.07 10.63
N ASN A 166 15.67 2.50 10.77
CA ASN A 166 16.00 3.72 11.51
C ASN A 166 15.39 4.97 10.86
N GLU A 167 15.38 5.06 9.53
CA GLU A 167 14.73 6.18 8.82
C GLU A 167 13.21 6.16 9.02
N ILE A 168 12.57 5.00 8.92
CA ILE A 168 11.13 4.84 9.21
C ILE A 168 10.82 5.26 10.65
N ASP A 169 11.62 4.81 11.61
CA ASP A 169 11.45 5.15 13.02
C ASP A 169 11.68 6.65 13.27
N ASN A 170 12.66 7.28 12.61
CA ASN A 170 12.90 8.71 12.69
C ASN A 170 11.69 9.50 12.17
N VAL A 171 11.15 9.11 11.01
CA VAL A 171 9.94 9.72 10.43
C VAL A 171 8.74 9.55 11.35
N ASN A 172 8.52 8.34 11.88
CA ASN A 172 7.42 8.05 12.79
C ASN A 172 7.55 8.82 14.11
N ARG A 173 8.77 8.95 14.67
CA ARG A 173 9.05 9.77 15.86
C ARG A 173 8.73 11.23 15.61
N ARG A 174 9.18 11.80 14.48
CA ARG A 174 8.87 13.20 14.11
C ARG A 174 7.36 13.39 13.93
N ARG A 175 6.69 12.46 13.23
CA ARG A 175 5.23 12.50 13.02
C ARG A 175 4.48 12.46 14.34
N LYS A 176 4.85 11.55 15.24
CA LYS A 176 4.25 11.45 16.57
C LYS A 176 4.44 12.73 17.37
N ALA A 177 5.66 13.26 17.44
CA ALA A 177 5.93 14.51 18.17
C ALA A 177 5.10 15.69 17.64
N HIS A 178 5.01 15.83 16.31
CA HIS A 178 4.20 16.88 15.69
C HIS A 178 2.70 16.71 15.98
N GLN A 179 2.17 15.49 15.82
CA GLN A 179 0.74 15.24 16.07
C GLN A 179 0.36 15.41 17.53
N THR A 180 1.22 15.03 18.48
CA THR A 180 0.97 15.27 19.90
C THR A 180 0.99 16.76 20.24
N ASP A 181 1.96 17.54 19.74
CA ASP A 181 1.98 19.01 19.94
C ASP A 181 0.74 19.69 19.37
N VAL A 182 0.33 19.33 18.15
CA VAL A 182 -0.89 19.89 17.52
C VAL A 182 -2.14 19.45 18.28
N GLY A 183 -2.23 18.18 18.67
CA GLY A 183 -3.35 17.65 19.45
C GLY A 183 -3.51 18.35 20.80
N ASP A 184 -2.41 18.57 21.51
CA ASP A 184 -2.43 19.30 22.79
C ASP A 184 -2.93 20.74 22.61
N ARG A 185 -2.47 21.44 21.56
CA ARG A 185 -2.99 22.78 21.22
C ARG A 185 -4.47 22.76 20.87
N LEU A 186 -4.96 21.73 20.19
CA LEU A 186 -6.37 21.58 19.85
C LEU A 186 -7.21 21.37 21.11
N THR A 187 -6.73 20.56 22.05
CA THR A 187 -7.39 20.36 23.35
C THR A 187 -7.40 21.64 24.18
N ASP A 188 -6.31 22.41 24.21
CA ASP A 188 -6.26 23.72 24.87
C ASP A 188 -7.27 24.70 24.27
N LEU A 189 -7.39 24.74 22.95
CA LEU A 189 -8.36 25.58 22.26
C LEU A 189 -9.80 25.12 22.53
N ALA A 190 -10.05 23.81 22.55
CA ALA A 190 -11.36 23.25 22.90
C ALA A 190 -11.76 23.60 24.34
N GLN A 191 -10.84 23.52 25.30
CA GLN A 191 -11.08 23.93 26.69
C GLN A 191 -11.34 25.43 26.80
N LYS A 192 -10.56 26.27 26.13
CA LYS A 192 -10.80 27.72 26.10
C LYS A 192 -12.18 28.04 25.51
N TRP A 193 -12.56 27.37 24.44
CA TRP A 193 -13.88 27.51 23.83
C TRP A 193 -15.00 27.08 24.79
N GLN A 194 -14.86 25.94 25.46
CA GLN A 194 -15.81 25.47 26.45
C GLN A 194 -15.96 26.45 27.63
N ASN A 195 -14.84 27.01 28.10
CA ASN A 195 -14.85 28.02 29.16
C ASN A 195 -15.52 29.31 28.70
N LEU A 196 -15.27 29.76 27.46
CA LEU A 196 -15.95 30.93 26.90
C LEU A 196 -17.46 30.72 26.80
N ILE A 197 -17.91 29.53 26.40
CA ILE A 197 -19.34 29.19 26.39
C ILE A 197 -19.91 29.18 27.81
N SER A 198 -19.24 28.51 28.75
CA SER A 198 -19.71 28.42 30.13
C SER A 198 -19.78 29.79 30.81
N THR A 199 -18.78 30.64 30.61
CA THR A 199 -18.77 32.02 31.11
C THR A 199 -19.86 32.86 30.45
N ASN A 200 -20.09 32.73 29.15
CA ASN A 200 -21.17 33.43 28.45
C ASN A 200 -22.54 33.04 29.01
N ILE A 201 -22.81 31.74 29.17
CA ILE A 201 -24.06 31.24 29.77
C ILE A 201 -24.21 31.76 31.21
N SER A 202 -23.13 31.75 32.00
CA SER A 202 -23.15 32.29 33.38
C SER A 202 -23.43 33.80 33.40
N LEU A 203 -22.88 34.56 32.45
CA LEU A 203 -23.17 35.99 32.30
C LEU A 203 -24.63 36.25 31.91
N GLU A 204 -25.20 35.43 31.02
CA GLU A 204 -26.62 35.55 30.66
C GLU A 204 -27.52 35.28 31.88
N ILE A 205 -27.24 34.23 32.66
CA ILE A 205 -27.99 33.91 33.88
C ILE A 205 -27.89 35.05 34.91
N THR A 206 -26.68 35.57 35.14
CA THR A 206 -26.50 36.68 36.09
C THR A 206 -27.17 37.96 35.61
N ASN A 207 -27.17 38.25 34.31
CA ASN A 207 -27.88 39.39 33.74
C ASN A 207 -29.40 39.28 33.92
N LEU A 208 -29.97 38.07 33.73
CA LEU A 208 -31.38 37.81 33.99
C LEU A 208 -31.74 38.01 35.47
N ASN A 209 -30.92 37.48 36.40
CA ASN A 209 -31.15 37.67 37.83
C ASN A 209 -31.07 39.14 38.24
N LEU A 210 -30.07 39.88 37.74
CA LEU A 210 -29.94 41.32 38.01
C LEU A 210 -31.12 42.13 37.45
N LYS A 211 -31.64 41.76 36.27
CA LYS A 211 -32.86 42.39 35.73
C LYS A 211 -34.07 42.17 36.63
N LEU A 212 -34.26 40.94 37.14
CA LEU A 212 -35.34 40.64 38.09
C LEU A 212 -35.20 41.43 39.39
N GLU A 213 -33.99 41.55 39.92
CA GLU A 213 -33.72 42.35 41.14
C GLU A 213 -33.98 43.84 40.92
N VAL A 214 -33.55 44.39 39.78
CA VAL A 214 -33.83 45.78 39.40
C VAL A 214 -35.32 46.03 39.25
N GLU A 215 -36.06 45.11 38.60
CA GLU A 215 -37.52 45.21 38.49
C GLU A 215 -38.20 45.19 39.86
N ALA A 216 -37.75 44.33 40.78
CA ALA A 216 -38.27 44.28 42.15
C ALA A 216 -38.02 45.60 42.91
N LEU A 217 -36.79 46.13 42.87
CA LEU A 217 -36.45 47.41 43.50
C LEU A 217 -37.20 48.59 42.90
N GLN A 218 -37.46 48.59 41.59
CA GLN A 218 -38.28 49.60 40.92
C GLN A 218 -39.73 49.56 41.39
N GLN A 219 -40.30 48.36 41.57
CA GLN A 219 -41.64 48.20 42.13
C GLN A 219 -41.71 48.72 43.58
N GLU A 220 -40.73 48.38 44.43
CA GLU A 220 -40.65 48.90 45.79
C GLU A 220 -40.54 50.44 45.83
N ALA A 221 -39.68 51.02 45.00
CA ALA A 221 -39.54 52.47 44.89
C ALA A 221 -40.83 53.15 44.40
N ALA A 222 -41.56 52.52 43.48
CA ALA A 222 -42.87 53.02 43.01
C ALA A 222 -43.92 52.98 44.14
N ASN A 223 -43.97 51.88 44.90
CA ASN A 223 -44.86 51.74 46.06
C ASN A 223 -44.55 52.78 47.14
N LEU A 224 -43.27 53.01 47.45
CA LEU A 224 -42.85 54.04 48.41
C LEU A 224 -43.22 55.45 47.94
N LYS A 225 -43.02 55.77 46.65
CA LYS A 225 -43.44 57.06 46.09
C LYS A 225 -44.95 57.27 46.17
N GLN A 226 -45.74 56.23 45.94
CA GLN A 226 -47.19 56.30 46.12
C GLN A 226 -47.56 56.56 47.58
N SER A 227 -46.89 55.89 48.53
CA SER A 227 -47.14 56.09 49.98
C SER A 227 -46.71 57.48 50.51
N LEU A 228 -45.76 58.15 49.84
CA LEU A 228 -45.31 59.51 50.16
C LEU A 228 -46.17 60.60 49.53
N SER A 229 -46.94 60.25 48.49
CA SER A 229 -47.84 61.16 47.77
C SER A 229 -49.27 61.18 48.34
N THR A 230 -49.58 60.28 49.28
CA THR A 230 -50.82 60.21 50.06
C THR A 230 -50.60 60.74 51.47
#